data_AF-A0A520MNI3-F1
#
_entry.id   AF-A0A520MNI3-F1
#
_cell.length_a   1.000
_cell.length_b   1.000
_cell.length_c   1.000
_cell.angle_alpha   90.00
_cell.angle_beta   90.00
_cell.angle_gamma   90.00
#
_symmetry.space_group_name_H-M   'P 1'
#
loop_
_entity.id
_entity.type
_entity.pdbx_description
1 polymer ?
#
loop_
_entity_poly.entity_id
_entity_poly.type
_entity_poly.pdbx_seq_one_letter_code
_entity_poly.pdbx_strand_id
1 'polypeptide(L)'
;MNFLVRKIHKYLSFFISLQLLLWTVSGIYFAFNKIELVRGEQYRKQVEHPIDLGDFDFDIPNTTDVNIQKRLGENIAVIKVDGATKYLNRSGKSISKLTASEAMDTVVLNTTLSPVLVEEIVNDRSGSEYRGRSLPIYKVESKTNEGLDINVYLNVYSGEVVAIRSNKWRIWDLMWGLHIMDWKERDNISNILLKVFSILALVSSITGIMLFFKLEFKNSNQT
;
A
#
# COMPACT_ATOMS: atom_id res chain seq x y z
N MET A 1 23.81 21.50 35.64
CA MET A 1 22.94 21.50 34.44
C MET A 1 21.83 22.51 34.67
N ASN A 2 21.82 23.61 33.90
CA ASN A 2 20.87 24.72 34.07
C ASN A 2 19.41 24.23 34.11
N PHE A 3 18.58 24.88 34.93
CA PHE A 3 17.15 24.54 35.10
C PHE A 3 16.41 24.42 33.75
N LEU A 4 16.74 25.31 32.80
CA LEU A 4 16.21 25.30 31.44
C LEU A 4 16.55 24.00 30.67
N VAL A 5 17.78 23.51 30.79
CA VAL A 5 18.23 22.26 30.12
C VAL A 5 17.48 21.06 30.69
N ARG A 6 17.26 21.01 32.01
CA ARG A 6 16.47 19.94 32.64
C ARG A 6 15.01 19.96 32.18
N LYS A 7 14.41 21.14 32.06
CA LYS A 7 13.03 21.30 31.61
C LYS A 7 12.88 20.88 30.14
N ILE A 8 13.75 21.39 29.26
CA ILE A 8 13.77 21.02 27.83
C ILE A 8 13.96 19.51 27.66
N HIS A 9 14.96 18.93 28.33
CA HIS A 9 15.22 17.50 28.25
C HIS A 9 14.02 16.67 28.73
N LYS A 10 13.35 17.05 29.83
CA LYS A 10 12.16 16.33 30.32
C LYS A 10 11.04 16.27 29.28
N TYR A 11 10.67 17.41 28.69
CA TYR A 11 9.58 17.43 27.71
C TYR A 11 9.99 16.81 26.38
N LEU A 12 11.21 17.08 25.90
CA LEU A 12 11.73 16.49 24.67
C LEU A 12 11.79 14.97 24.76
N SER A 13 12.34 14.42 25.84
CA SER A 13 12.39 12.98 26.08
C SER A 13 10.99 12.37 26.20
N PHE A 14 10.01 13.08 26.77
CA PHE A 14 8.62 12.61 26.81
C PHE A 14 8.02 12.46 25.40
N PHE A 15 8.15 13.49 24.54
CA PHE A 15 7.64 13.41 23.16
C PHE A 15 8.36 12.31 22.35
N ILE A 16 9.68 12.18 22.54
CA ILE A 16 10.46 11.11 21.90
C ILE A 16 9.96 9.74 22.36
N SER A 17 9.80 9.53 23.67
CA SER A 17 9.31 8.25 24.20
C SER A 17 7.90 7.93 23.72
N LEU A 18 7.00 8.93 23.63
CA LEU A 18 5.65 8.72 23.13
C LEU A 18 5.64 8.23 21.68
N GLN A 19 6.43 8.87 20.82
CA GLN A 19 6.51 8.46 19.42
C GLN A 19 7.25 7.12 19.25
N LEU A 20 8.28 6.83 20.05
CA LEU A 20 8.91 5.50 20.09
C LEU A 20 7.95 4.40 20.57
N LEU A 21 7.03 4.72 21.48
CA LEU A 21 5.96 3.82 21.89
C LEU A 21 5.00 3.54 20.73
N LEU A 22 4.55 4.58 20.01
CA LEU A 22 3.72 4.40 18.81
C LEU A 22 4.45 3.56 17.74
N TRP A 23 5.74 3.82 17.54
CA TRP A 23 6.59 3.05 16.64
C TRP A 23 6.68 1.57 17.07
N THR A 24 6.85 1.31 18.37
CA THR A 24 6.91 -0.07 18.91
C THR A 24 5.58 -0.79 18.77
N VAL A 25 4.47 -0.13 19.13
CA VAL A 25 3.12 -0.72 19.03
C VAL A 25 2.78 -1.07 17.57
N SER A 26 3.08 -0.17 16.63
CA SER A 26 2.88 -0.43 15.20
C SER A 26 3.82 -1.52 14.67
N GLY A 27 5.09 -1.55 15.11
CA GLY A 27 6.04 -2.61 14.77
C GLY A 27 5.59 -4.00 15.25
N ILE A 28 5.08 -4.09 16.48
CA ILE A 28 4.45 -5.31 17.01
C ILE A 28 3.26 -5.69 16.12
N TYR A 29 2.37 -4.74 15.83
CA TYR A 29 1.23 -5.01 14.95
C TYR A 29 1.68 -5.60 13.60
N PHE A 30 2.71 -5.04 12.96
CA PHE A 30 3.23 -5.57 11.69
C PHE A 30 3.82 -6.98 11.83
N ALA A 31 4.57 -7.25 12.91
CA ALA A 31 5.18 -8.56 13.14
C ALA A 31 4.15 -9.69 13.30
N PHE A 32 2.97 -9.39 13.87
CA PHE A 32 1.90 -10.37 14.09
C PHE A 32 0.87 -10.43 12.96
N ASN A 33 0.91 -9.53 11.97
CA ASN A 33 -0.05 -9.49 10.87
C ASN A 33 0.65 -9.74 9.53
N LYS A 34 0.31 -10.86 8.89
CA LYS A 34 0.84 -11.21 7.56
C LYS A 34 0.42 -10.18 6.51
N ILE A 35 1.40 -9.61 5.80
CA ILE A 35 1.17 -8.55 4.82
C ILE A 35 0.32 -9.02 3.63
N GLU A 36 0.42 -10.29 3.27
CA GLU A 36 -0.34 -10.93 2.18
C GLU A 36 -1.84 -10.87 2.49
N LEU A 37 -2.22 -11.13 3.75
CA LEU A 37 -3.60 -11.08 4.20
C LEU A 37 -4.14 -9.65 4.19
N VAL A 38 -3.30 -8.71 4.63
CA VAL A 38 -3.58 -7.26 4.62
C VAL A 38 -3.77 -6.75 3.19
N ARG A 39 -2.96 -7.22 2.24
CA ARG A 39 -3.05 -6.89 0.81
C ARG A 39 -4.24 -7.52 0.09
N GLY A 40 -4.96 -8.41 0.77
CA GLY A 40 -6.14 -9.05 0.19
C GLY A 40 -5.83 -10.29 -0.64
N GLU A 41 -4.62 -10.85 -0.58
CA GLU A 41 -4.19 -11.94 -1.47
C GLU A 41 -5.04 -13.20 -1.31
N GLN A 42 -5.54 -13.46 -0.09
CA GLN A 42 -6.44 -14.59 0.16
C GLN A 42 -7.77 -14.52 -0.62
N TYR A 43 -8.14 -13.35 -1.13
CA TYR A 43 -9.36 -13.17 -1.92
C TYR A 43 -9.13 -13.34 -3.42
N ARG A 44 -7.87 -13.40 -3.87
CA ARG A 44 -7.53 -13.55 -5.29
C ARG A 44 -7.63 -15.02 -5.68
N LYS A 45 -8.26 -15.28 -6.82
CA LYS A 45 -8.19 -16.58 -7.47
C LYS A 45 -6.90 -16.65 -8.27
N GLN A 46 -6.09 -17.67 -8.04
CA GLN A 46 -4.99 -18.00 -8.92
C GLN A 46 -5.56 -18.84 -10.05
N VAL A 47 -5.70 -18.25 -11.23
CA VAL A 47 -6.19 -18.96 -12.40
C VAL A 47 -5.09 -18.98 -13.45
N GLU A 48 -4.48 -20.15 -13.61
CA GLU A 48 -3.51 -20.37 -14.68
C GLU A 48 -4.26 -20.53 -15.99
N HIS A 49 -3.82 -19.79 -17.01
CA HIS A 49 -4.38 -19.87 -18.34
C HIS A 49 -3.24 -19.96 -19.36
N PRO A 50 -3.28 -20.93 -20.29
CA PRO A 50 -2.35 -20.92 -21.41
C PRO A 50 -2.60 -19.68 -22.24
N ILE A 51 -1.52 -18.94 -22.52
CA ILE A 51 -1.53 -17.81 -23.44
C ILE A 51 -0.87 -18.30 -24.73
N ASP A 52 -1.63 -18.32 -25.82
CA ASP A 52 -1.06 -18.53 -27.14
C ASP A 52 -0.53 -17.19 -27.65
N LEU A 53 0.78 -17.10 -27.88
CA LEU A 53 1.39 -15.88 -28.42
C LEU A 53 1.09 -15.70 -29.91
N GLY A 54 0.70 -16.77 -30.62
CA GLY A 54 0.23 -16.69 -32.00
C GLY A 54 -1.13 -16.02 -32.15
N ASP A 55 -1.83 -15.74 -31.05
CA ASP A 55 -3.11 -15.04 -31.04
C ASP A 55 -3.01 -13.54 -31.41
N PHE A 56 -1.80 -12.98 -31.40
CA PHE A 56 -1.54 -11.56 -31.63
C PHE A 56 -0.93 -11.34 -33.01
N ASP A 57 -1.67 -10.68 -33.90
CA ASP A 57 -1.25 -10.43 -35.29
C ASP A 57 -1.11 -8.91 -35.53
N PHE A 58 -0.09 -8.31 -34.89
CA PHE A 58 0.27 -6.92 -35.11
C PHE A 58 1.67 -6.59 -34.58
N ASP A 59 2.35 -5.67 -35.26
CA ASP A 59 3.62 -5.11 -34.81
C ASP A 59 3.38 -3.88 -33.92
N ILE A 60 4.15 -3.79 -32.84
CA ILE A 60 4.12 -2.67 -31.90
C ILE A 60 5.47 -1.95 -31.97
N PRO A 61 5.59 -0.86 -32.75
CA PRO A 61 6.83 -0.11 -32.79
C PRO A 61 7.06 0.64 -31.46
N ASN A 62 8.31 0.67 -31.00
CA ASN A 62 8.77 1.49 -29.86
C ASN A 62 8.07 1.23 -28.52
N THR A 63 7.87 -0.04 -28.16
CA THR A 63 7.35 -0.42 -26.84
C THR A 63 8.49 -0.61 -25.82
N THR A 64 8.30 -0.11 -24.60
CA THR A 64 9.24 -0.37 -23.48
C THR A 64 8.82 -1.56 -22.64
N ASP A 65 7.52 -1.84 -22.59
CA ASP A 65 6.93 -2.89 -21.76
C ASP A 65 5.76 -3.52 -22.51
N VAL A 66 5.70 -4.85 -22.50
CA VAL A 66 4.59 -5.64 -23.04
C VAL A 66 4.14 -6.62 -21.96
N ASN A 67 2.87 -6.53 -21.58
CA ASN A 67 2.22 -7.46 -20.68
C ASN A 67 1.01 -8.06 -21.38
N ILE A 68 0.91 -9.38 -21.41
CA ILE A 68 -0.25 -10.08 -21.94
C ILE A 68 -1.05 -10.61 -20.77
N GLN A 69 -2.34 -10.31 -20.75
CA GLN A 69 -3.25 -10.73 -19.71
C GLN A 69 -4.63 -11.07 -20.28
N LYS A 70 -5.42 -11.79 -19.49
CA LYS A 70 -6.78 -12.17 -19.88
C LYS A 70 -7.79 -11.17 -19.31
N ARG A 71 -8.70 -10.69 -20.16
CA ARG A 71 -9.82 -9.80 -19.83
C ARG A 71 -11.12 -10.49 -20.23
N LEU A 72 -11.95 -10.88 -19.26
CA LEU A 72 -13.25 -11.54 -19.49
C LEU A 72 -13.21 -12.73 -20.46
N GLY A 73 -12.13 -13.52 -20.43
CA GLY A 73 -11.97 -14.67 -21.32
C GLY A 73 -11.13 -14.40 -22.56
N GLU A 74 -10.87 -13.13 -22.92
CA GLU A 74 -10.10 -12.74 -24.09
C GLU A 74 -8.67 -12.34 -23.74
N ASN A 75 -7.71 -12.70 -24.60
CA ASN A 75 -6.32 -12.25 -24.45
C ASN A 75 -6.20 -10.79 -24.92
N ILE A 76 -5.58 -9.96 -24.08
CA ILE A 76 -5.31 -8.55 -24.37
C ILE A 76 -3.83 -8.24 -24.15
N ALA A 77 -3.32 -7.28 -24.92
CA ALA A 77 -1.98 -6.75 -24.75
C ALA A 77 -2.03 -5.38 -24.07
N VAL A 78 -1.33 -5.25 -22.96
CA VAL A 78 -1.07 -3.98 -22.27
C VAL A 78 0.35 -3.56 -22.60
N ILE A 79 0.48 -2.47 -23.34
CA ILE A 79 1.77 -1.97 -23.81
C ILE A 79 2.06 -0.59 -23.30
N LYS A 80 3.33 -0.24 -23.20
CA LYS A 80 3.79 1.11 -22.88
C LYS A 80 4.55 1.69 -24.06
N VAL A 81 3.97 2.70 -24.70
CA VAL A 81 4.52 3.40 -25.86
C VAL A 81 4.64 4.87 -25.52
N ASP A 82 5.84 5.44 -25.68
CA ASP A 82 6.13 6.85 -25.35
C ASP A 82 5.70 7.26 -23.93
N GLY A 83 5.81 6.33 -22.98
CA GLY A 83 5.41 6.54 -21.58
C GLY A 83 3.91 6.37 -21.28
N ALA A 84 3.06 6.25 -22.31
CA ALA A 84 1.62 6.05 -22.16
C ALA A 84 1.24 4.56 -22.26
N THR A 85 0.35 4.11 -21.36
CA THR A 85 -0.20 2.75 -21.40
C THR A 85 -1.32 2.66 -22.42
N LYS A 86 -1.24 1.71 -23.34
CA LYS A 86 -2.31 1.37 -24.30
C LYS A 86 -2.78 -0.07 -24.05
N TYR A 87 -4.08 -0.29 -24.27
CA TYR A 87 -4.74 -1.58 -24.11
C TYR A 87 -5.26 -2.01 -25.47
N LEU A 88 -4.72 -3.10 -26.00
CA LEU A 88 -4.99 -3.57 -27.35
C LEU A 88 -5.61 -4.97 -27.31
N ASN A 89 -6.56 -5.22 -28.21
CA ASN A 89 -7.07 -6.55 -28.45
C ASN A 89 -6.09 -7.36 -29.32
N ARG A 90 -6.44 -8.61 -29.60
CA ARG A 90 -5.69 -9.55 -30.46
C ARG A 90 -5.34 -9.01 -31.85
N SER A 91 -6.12 -8.06 -32.37
CA SER A 91 -5.92 -7.43 -33.68
C SER A 91 -5.23 -6.07 -33.60
N GLY A 92 -4.69 -5.67 -32.45
CA GLY A 92 -3.99 -4.40 -32.26
C GLY A 92 -4.91 -3.18 -32.14
N LYS A 93 -6.24 -3.38 -32.02
CA LYS A 93 -7.21 -2.29 -31.85
C LYS A 93 -7.35 -1.91 -30.37
N SER A 94 -7.48 -0.61 -30.10
CA SER A 94 -7.71 -0.11 -28.74
C SER A 94 -9.03 -0.60 -28.15
N ILE A 95 -8.98 -0.98 -26.87
CA ILE A 95 -10.12 -1.49 -26.10
C ILE A 95 -10.82 -0.34 -25.36
N SER A 96 -12.15 -0.39 -25.27
CA SER A 96 -12.94 0.53 -24.45
C SER A 96 -12.86 0.19 -22.96
N LYS A 97 -13.30 1.13 -22.10
CA LYS A 97 -13.49 0.84 -20.67
C LYS A 97 -14.50 -0.30 -20.49
N LEU A 98 -14.30 -1.09 -19.44
CA LEU A 98 -15.28 -2.06 -18.95
C LEU A 98 -16.56 -1.31 -18.56
N THR A 99 -17.71 -1.89 -18.88
CA THR A 99 -18.99 -1.47 -18.31
C THR A 99 -19.06 -1.84 -16.82
N ALA A 100 -20.03 -1.29 -16.09
CA ALA A 100 -20.23 -1.64 -14.68
C ALA A 100 -20.51 -3.15 -14.50
N SER A 101 -21.29 -3.77 -15.39
CA SER A 101 -21.56 -5.21 -15.37
C SER A 101 -20.27 -6.01 -15.59
N GLU A 102 -19.52 -5.66 -16.64
CA GLU A 102 -18.24 -6.30 -16.95
C GLU A 102 -17.22 -6.18 -15.81
N ALA A 103 -17.20 -5.05 -15.09
CA ALA A 103 -16.37 -4.86 -13.91
C ALA A 103 -16.79 -5.79 -12.75
N MET A 104 -18.09 -5.96 -12.51
CA MET A 104 -18.59 -6.93 -11.54
C MET A 104 -18.23 -8.37 -11.93
N ASP A 105 -18.42 -8.74 -13.19
CA ASP A 105 -18.06 -10.06 -13.70
C ASP A 105 -16.55 -10.34 -13.54
N THR A 106 -15.73 -9.31 -13.79
CA THR A 106 -14.28 -9.37 -13.57
C THR A 106 -13.93 -9.66 -12.11
N VAL A 107 -14.63 -9.06 -11.14
CA VAL A 107 -14.44 -9.37 -9.71
C VAL A 107 -14.81 -10.82 -9.42
N VAL A 108 -15.94 -11.31 -9.93
CA VAL A 108 -16.39 -12.69 -9.70
C VAL A 108 -15.40 -13.70 -10.30
N LEU A 109 -14.86 -13.42 -11.48
CA LEU A 109 -13.89 -14.28 -12.15
C LEU A 109 -12.53 -14.32 -11.43
N ASN A 110 -12.03 -13.17 -10.98
CA ASN A 110 -10.68 -13.05 -10.43
C ASN A 110 -10.60 -13.13 -8.91
N THR A 111 -11.73 -13.12 -8.21
CA THR A 111 -11.77 -13.12 -6.75
C THR A 111 -12.83 -14.07 -6.19
N THR A 112 -12.76 -14.34 -4.88
CA THR A 112 -13.79 -15.08 -4.14
C THR A 112 -14.89 -14.17 -3.57
N LEU A 113 -15.00 -12.93 -4.06
CA LEU A 113 -15.87 -11.90 -3.51
C LEU A 113 -17.14 -11.74 -4.37
N SER A 114 -18.21 -11.28 -3.73
CA SER A 114 -19.48 -10.98 -4.36
C SER A 114 -19.62 -9.46 -4.55
N PRO A 115 -19.54 -8.93 -5.78
CA PRO A 115 -19.64 -7.50 -6.04
C PRO A 115 -21.06 -6.97 -5.78
N VAL A 116 -21.17 -5.71 -5.40
CA VAL A 116 -22.42 -5.02 -5.03
C VAL A 116 -22.60 -3.74 -5.83
N LEU A 117 -21.58 -2.88 -5.86
CA LEU A 117 -21.64 -1.56 -6.49
C LEU A 117 -20.33 -1.25 -7.20
N VAL A 118 -20.40 -0.58 -8.35
CA VAL A 118 -19.24 -0.10 -9.11
C VAL A 118 -19.27 1.42 -9.17
N GLU A 119 -18.14 2.05 -8.83
CA GLU A 119 -17.90 3.48 -8.88
C GLU A 119 -16.66 3.76 -9.74
N GLU A 120 -16.76 4.67 -10.72
CA GLU A 120 -15.59 5.16 -11.46
C GLU A 120 -14.91 6.30 -10.72
N ILE A 121 -13.61 6.14 -10.47
CA ILE A 121 -12.78 7.15 -9.83
C ILE A 121 -11.83 7.70 -10.89
N VAL A 122 -11.97 8.99 -11.17
CA VAL A 122 -11.19 9.71 -12.20
C VAL A 122 -10.20 10.71 -11.60
N ASN A 123 -10.38 11.10 -10.35
CA ASN A 123 -9.57 12.09 -9.66
C ASN A 123 -8.82 11.45 -8.49
N ASP A 124 -7.58 11.89 -8.27
CA ASP A 124 -6.80 11.45 -7.12
C ASP A 124 -7.23 12.19 -5.84
N ARG A 125 -7.05 11.52 -4.70
CA ARG A 125 -7.33 12.06 -3.38
C ARG A 125 -6.24 11.63 -2.39
N SER A 126 -5.65 12.61 -1.71
CA SER A 126 -4.70 12.39 -0.62
C SER A 126 -5.25 11.41 0.43
N GLY A 127 -4.43 10.41 0.79
CA GLY A 127 -4.78 9.40 1.78
C GLY A 127 -5.84 8.39 1.32
N SER A 128 -6.17 8.36 0.03
CA SER A 128 -7.09 7.36 -0.52
C SER A 128 -6.52 5.94 -0.45
N GLU A 129 -7.41 4.94 -0.54
CA GLU A 129 -7.00 3.54 -0.56
C GLU A 129 -6.38 3.11 -1.92
N TYR A 130 -6.58 3.95 -2.95
CA TYR A 130 -6.13 3.76 -4.32
C TYR A 130 -4.96 4.67 -4.71
N ARG A 131 -4.35 5.39 -3.75
CA ARG A 131 -3.19 6.26 -4.00
C ARG A 131 -2.05 5.50 -4.68
N GLY A 132 -1.31 6.22 -5.53
CA GLY A 132 -0.20 5.66 -6.31
C GLY A 132 -0.61 4.73 -7.47
N ARG A 133 -1.90 4.69 -7.83
CA ARG A 133 -2.42 3.88 -8.95
C ARG A 133 -2.81 4.76 -10.13
N SER A 134 -2.70 4.19 -11.33
CA SER A 134 -3.12 4.86 -12.56
C SER A 134 -4.63 5.05 -12.58
N LEU A 135 -5.05 6.28 -12.85
CA LEU A 135 -6.44 6.65 -13.04
C LEU A 135 -6.76 6.72 -14.55
N PRO A 136 -8.02 6.53 -14.95
CA PRO A 136 -9.19 6.18 -14.14
C PRO A 136 -9.16 4.73 -13.62
N ILE A 137 -9.86 4.48 -12.49
CA ILE A 137 -9.93 3.19 -11.79
C ILE A 137 -11.37 2.89 -11.36
N TYR A 138 -11.80 1.63 -11.41
CA TYR A 138 -13.08 1.22 -10.83
C TYR A 138 -12.90 0.78 -9.39
N LYS A 139 -13.72 1.31 -8.49
CA LYS A 139 -13.93 0.79 -7.15
C LYS A 139 -15.18 -0.07 -7.17
N VAL A 140 -14.99 -1.36 -6.93
CA VAL A 140 -16.07 -2.35 -6.82
C VAL A 140 -16.24 -2.72 -5.35
N GLU A 141 -17.31 -2.21 -4.75
CA GLU A 141 -17.71 -2.59 -3.39
C GLU A 141 -18.21 -4.02 -3.43
N SER A 142 -17.61 -4.89 -2.62
CA SER A 142 -17.85 -6.33 -2.63
C SER A 142 -18.00 -6.87 -1.22
N LYS A 143 -18.62 -8.04 -1.08
CA LYS A 143 -18.75 -8.75 0.18
C LYS A 143 -18.11 -10.12 0.14
N THR A 144 -17.59 -10.54 1.28
CA THR A 144 -17.20 -11.94 1.53
C THR A 144 -18.45 -12.78 1.83
N ASN A 145 -18.30 -14.11 1.82
CA ASN A 145 -19.36 -15.04 2.25
C ASN A 145 -19.79 -14.83 3.70
N GLU A 146 -18.92 -14.26 4.53
CA GLU A 146 -19.17 -13.92 5.94
C GLU A 146 -19.79 -12.53 6.11
N GLY A 147 -20.09 -11.82 5.01
CA GLY A 147 -20.71 -10.50 5.03
C GLY A 147 -19.75 -9.34 5.28
N LEU A 148 -18.44 -9.57 5.37
CA LEU A 148 -17.43 -8.51 5.49
C LEU A 148 -17.32 -7.68 4.21
N ASP A 149 -17.27 -6.35 4.36
CA ASP A 149 -17.12 -5.40 3.26
C ASP A 149 -15.66 -5.28 2.78
N ILE A 150 -15.48 -5.39 1.47
CA ILE A 150 -14.18 -5.36 0.79
C ILE A 150 -14.28 -4.46 -0.45
N ASN A 151 -13.37 -3.49 -0.57
CA ASN A 151 -13.25 -2.69 -1.78
C ASN A 151 -12.24 -3.36 -2.73
N VAL A 152 -12.67 -3.67 -3.94
CA VAL A 152 -11.82 -4.19 -5.00
C VAL A 152 -11.57 -3.08 -6.00
N TYR A 153 -10.32 -2.80 -6.31
CA TYR A 153 -9.94 -1.78 -7.26
C TYR A 153 -9.47 -2.43 -8.56
N LEU A 154 -10.09 -2.04 -9.68
CA LEU A 154 -9.83 -2.58 -11.01
C LEU A 154 -9.33 -1.52 -11.97
N ASN A 155 -8.38 -1.90 -12.82
CA ASN A 155 -8.07 -1.09 -14.00
C ASN A 155 -9.30 -1.06 -14.94
N VAL A 156 -9.73 0.14 -15.35
CA VAL A 156 -10.98 0.27 -16.13
C VAL A 156 -10.89 -0.35 -17.53
N TYR A 157 -9.69 -0.51 -18.08
CA TYR A 157 -9.49 -1.06 -19.43
C TYR A 157 -9.17 -2.54 -19.37
N SER A 158 -8.15 -2.92 -18.58
CA SER A 158 -7.64 -4.29 -18.57
C SER A 158 -8.43 -5.26 -17.69
N GLY A 159 -9.20 -4.75 -16.72
CA GLY A 159 -9.86 -5.57 -15.71
C GLY A 159 -8.92 -6.17 -14.67
N GLU A 160 -7.66 -5.75 -14.67
CA GLU A 160 -6.70 -6.20 -13.66
C GLU A 160 -7.14 -5.74 -12.25
N VAL A 161 -7.14 -6.68 -11.30
CA VAL A 161 -7.33 -6.37 -9.88
C VAL A 161 -6.05 -5.72 -9.32
N VAL A 162 -5.98 -4.39 -9.31
CA VAL A 162 -4.78 -3.66 -8.88
C VAL A 162 -4.66 -3.54 -7.35
N ALA A 163 -5.78 -3.61 -6.63
CA ALA A 163 -5.77 -3.61 -5.17
C ALA A 163 -7.05 -4.23 -4.60
N ILE A 164 -6.91 -4.82 -3.42
CA ILE A 164 -8.02 -5.23 -2.58
C ILE A 164 -7.82 -4.57 -1.21
N ARG A 165 -8.88 -3.97 -0.67
CA ARG A 165 -8.83 -3.14 0.53
C ARG A 165 -9.92 -3.57 1.50
N SER A 166 -9.47 -4.09 2.64
CA SER A 166 -10.30 -4.56 3.74
C SER A 166 -10.14 -3.69 4.98
N ASN A 167 -10.92 -3.94 6.02
CA ASN A 167 -10.69 -3.31 7.33
C ASN A 167 -9.30 -3.61 7.90
N LYS A 168 -8.74 -4.79 7.63
CA LYS A 168 -7.35 -5.12 8.02
C LYS A 168 -6.36 -4.18 7.34
N TRP A 169 -6.57 -3.89 6.05
CA TRP A 169 -5.76 -2.91 5.33
C TRP A 169 -5.87 -1.51 5.93
N ARG A 170 -7.07 -1.06 6.31
CA ARG A 170 -7.26 0.28 6.91
C ARG A 170 -6.54 0.45 8.24
N ILE A 171 -6.56 -0.59 9.08
CA ILE A 171 -5.83 -0.61 10.36
C ILE A 171 -4.32 -0.62 10.08
N TRP A 172 -3.87 -1.44 9.13
CA TRP A 172 -2.47 -1.44 8.70
C TRP A 172 -2.03 -0.07 8.21
N ASP A 173 -2.83 0.59 7.38
CA ASP A 173 -2.55 1.92 6.82
C ASP A 173 -2.44 2.98 7.93
N LEU A 174 -3.32 2.93 8.93
CA LEU A 174 -3.24 3.79 10.11
C LEU A 174 -1.94 3.54 10.88
N MET A 175 -1.63 2.28 11.19
CA MET A 175 -0.40 1.91 11.91
C MET A 175 0.84 2.33 11.13
N TRP A 176 0.81 2.20 9.80
CA TRP A 176 1.88 2.65 8.90
C TRP A 176 2.11 4.15 9.04
N GLY A 177 1.06 4.97 8.91
CA GLY A 177 1.18 6.43 9.08
C GLY A 177 1.74 6.84 10.44
N LEU A 178 1.36 6.15 11.52
CA LEU A 178 1.91 6.37 12.86
C LEU A 178 3.40 5.99 12.93
N HIS A 179 3.77 4.87 12.30
CA HIS A 179 5.13 4.33 12.30
C HIS A 179 6.11 5.21 11.51
N ILE A 180 5.71 5.72 10.34
CA ILE A 180 6.55 6.56 9.48
C ILE A 180 6.36 8.07 9.73
N MET A 181 5.53 8.45 10.70
CA MET A 181 5.21 9.84 11.05
C MET A 181 4.65 10.67 9.87
N ASP A 182 4.05 10.02 8.89
CA ASP A 182 3.29 10.67 7.83
C ASP A 182 1.82 10.42 8.10
N TRP A 183 1.16 11.37 8.76
CA TRP A 183 -0.22 11.20 9.25
C TRP A 183 -1.29 11.56 8.22
N LYS A 184 -0.91 12.21 7.12
CA LYS A 184 -1.86 12.72 6.13
C LYS A 184 -1.90 11.84 4.89
N GLU A 185 -0.75 11.60 4.27
CA GLU A 185 -0.65 10.86 3.01
C GLU A 185 -0.38 9.37 3.28
N ARG A 186 0.32 9.08 4.38
CA ARG A 186 0.72 7.73 4.82
C ARG A 186 1.48 6.99 3.72
N ASP A 187 2.35 7.71 3.01
CA ASP A 187 3.05 7.23 1.82
C ASP A 187 4.53 7.65 1.80
N ASN A 188 4.86 8.82 2.35
CA ASN A 188 6.22 9.34 2.28
C ASN A 188 7.06 8.94 3.50
N ILE A 189 7.77 7.82 3.40
CA ILE A 189 8.74 7.37 4.42
C ILE A 189 9.95 8.31 4.55
N SER A 190 10.22 9.15 3.55
CA SER A 190 11.41 10.03 3.53
C SER A 190 11.13 11.45 4.04
N ASN A 191 10.01 11.65 4.72
CA ASN A 191 9.57 12.95 5.21
C ASN A 191 10.53 13.56 6.25
N ILE A 192 10.53 14.89 6.33
CA ILE A 192 11.46 15.64 7.19
C ILE A 192 11.21 15.34 8.67
N LEU A 193 9.95 15.16 9.08
CA LEU A 193 9.57 14.89 10.45
C LEU A 193 10.21 13.58 10.96
N LEU A 194 10.10 12.50 10.19
CA LEU A 194 10.72 11.21 10.52
C LEU A 194 12.25 11.32 10.54
N LYS A 195 12.86 12.02 9.58
CA LYS A 195 14.32 12.22 9.54
C LYS A 195 14.83 12.90 10.80
N VAL A 196 14.25 14.04 11.18
CA VAL A 196 14.62 14.76 12.41
C VAL A 196 14.39 13.89 13.64
N PHE A 197 13.24 13.23 13.71
CA PHE A 197 12.89 12.38 14.84
C PHE A 197 13.84 11.19 14.99
N SER A 198 14.26 10.55 13.89
CA SER A 198 15.18 9.42 13.92
C SER A 198 16.55 9.79 14.51
N ILE A 199 17.07 10.98 14.20
CA ILE A 199 18.32 11.49 14.75
C ILE A 199 18.15 11.78 16.25
N LEU A 200 17.05 12.43 16.64
CA LEU A 200 16.75 12.72 18.04
C LEU A 200 16.59 11.44 18.87
N ALA A 201 15.91 10.44 18.32
CA ALA A 201 15.73 9.14 18.95
C ALA A 201 17.08 8.44 19.14
N LEU A 202 17.94 8.43 18.13
CA LEU A 202 19.29 7.85 18.21
C LEU A 202 20.13 8.52 19.30
N VAL A 203 20.19 9.86 19.31
CA VAL A 203 20.92 10.61 20.34
C VAL A 203 20.35 10.31 21.73
N SER A 204 19.03 10.31 21.87
CA SER A 204 18.35 9.97 23.13
C SER A 204 18.73 8.57 23.62
N SER A 205 18.65 7.55 22.75
CA SER A 205 19.01 6.17 23.08
C SER A 205 20.48 6.03 23.49
N ILE A 206 21.42 6.66 22.77
CA ILE A 206 22.85 6.65 23.13
C ILE A 206 23.06 7.29 24.49
N THR A 207 22.44 8.45 24.75
CA THR A 207 22.57 9.12 26.05
C THR A 207 21.98 8.29 27.19
N GLY A 208 20.87 7.57 26.95
CA GLY A 208 20.29 6.65 27.93
C GLY A 208 21.23 5.50 28.29
N ILE A 209 21.86 4.87 27.29
CA ILE A 209 22.85 3.81 27.49
C ILE A 209 24.07 4.34 28.27
N MET A 210 24.60 5.50 27.89
CA MET A 210 25.73 6.13 28.59
C MET A 210 25.40 6.44 30.05
N LEU A 211 24.18 6.91 30.33
CA LEU A 211 23.74 7.19 31.70
C LEU A 211 23.62 5.92 32.54
N PHE A 212 23.15 4.81 31.96
CA PHE A 212 23.08 3.52 32.63
C PHE A 212 24.46 3.06 33.13
N PHE A 213 25.47 3.02 32.26
CA PHE A 213 26.82 2.62 32.67
C PHE A 213 27.50 3.63 33.60
N LYS A 214 27.25 4.94 33.42
CA LYS A 214 27.84 5.97 34.31
C LYS A 214 27.28 5.93 35.74
N LEU A 215 26.05 5.45 35.91
CA LEU A 215 25.47 5.22 37.25
C LEU A 215 26.17 4.07 37.99
N GLU A 216 26.60 3.01 37.29
CA GLU A 216 27.37 1.91 37.90
C GLU A 216 28.76 2.35 38.40
N PHE A 217 29.50 3.11 37.60
CA PHE A 217 30.84 3.59 38.01
C PHE A 217 30.85 4.52 39.22
N LYS A 218 29.73 5.21 39.49
CA LYS A 218 29.62 6.07 40.67
C LYS A 218 29.37 5.27 41.95
N ASN A 219 28.68 4.13 41.84
CA ASN A 219 28.40 3.26 42.98
C ASN A 219 29.58 2.35 43.34
N SER A 220 30.49 2.02 42.40
CA SER A 220 31.69 1.21 42.71
C SER A 220 32.81 1.99 43.42
N ASN A 221 32.79 3.32 43.39
CA ASN A 221 33.79 4.18 44.03
C ASN A 221 33.35 4.70 45.41
N GLN A 222 32.31 4.09 46.02
CA GLN A 222 31.79 4.44 47.35
C GLN A 222 31.81 3.28 48.36
N THR A 223 32.61 2.25 48.14
CA THR A 223 32.86 1.16 49.11
C THR A 223 34.33 0.87 49.23
#